data_AF-A0A7W4JAJ1-F1
#
_entry.id   AF-A0A7W4JAJ1-F1
#
_cell.length_a   1.000
_cell.length_b   1.000
_cell.length_c   1.000
_cell.angle_alpha   90.00
_cell.angle_beta   90.00
_cell.angle_gamma   90.00
#
_symmetry.space_group_name_H-M   'P 1'
#
loop_
_entity.id
_entity.type
_entity.pdbx_description
1 polymer ?
#
loop_
_entity_poly.entity_id
_entity_poly.type
_entity_poly.pdbx_seq_one_letter_code
_entity_poly.pdbx_strand_id
1 'polypeptide(L)'
;MPASVDPALDSVRDPALARYGAVAGENRPERLLRRACLAIPLLMVVIGAAIAALQRYLARADVPMPNNLGNLHGIGHLALSDSWGPMLAVRDWLARHPGGDAYEYFFFGLGTKFQYPLSSLIPIHWLPLDGAAAFHVLNLFSLAAWIAVAVGMVLLDLRLARLLRLPLASGDMLSRLWLAAAATIATFCFFPLIRAVYIGQIQTFLDALFVFACYFLASGRSASAGLLIGLSALVKPQMVLFLLWGALRRDRPFVVAMAACVAVGYAVSAWLYGWAWPFAYLHVLEYIGQHGEGLYENHSVNGLVNHMLGNGPNLVWDGQHFAPYNATVHRLTLLSTVALVVGGLWGARTAMTRLSATASLMVAGLCFTAASPVAWDHHYGVMLPLFGLLFLSLLANPRSGAERWSLLCGTFVMAANALSPVNLLAGTPLSFLQSYVFFAALGVLALVFLCRRDLGWASRA
;
A
#
# COMPACT_ATOMS: atom_id res chain seq x y z
N MET A 1 17.14 16.69 -25.17
CA MET A 1 15.89 16.71 -25.96
C MET A 1 14.74 16.95 -25.01
N PRO A 2 13.90 17.99 -25.20
CA PRO A 2 12.75 18.20 -24.33
C PRO A 2 11.74 17.09 -24.61
N ALA A 3 11.31 16.40 -23.55
CA ALA A 3 10.27 15.38 -23.62
C ALA A 3 9.03 16.00 -24.26
N SER A 4 8.54 15.40 -25.35
CA SER A 4 7.31 15.80 -26.02
C SER A 4 6.16 15.68 -25.02
N VAL A 5 5.78 16.80 -24.41
CA VAL A 5 4.56 16.93 -23.62
C VAL A 5 3.42 16.69 -24.60
N ASP A 6 2.74 15.56 -24.49
CA ASP A 6 1.57 15.24 -25.32
C ASP A 6 0.49 16.32 -25.07
N PRO A 7 0.26 17.26 -26.01
CA PRO A 7 -0.63 18.39 -25.80
C PRO A 7 -2.08 17.95 -25.67
N ALA A 8 -2.42 16.75 -26.18
CA ALA A 8 -3.78 16.25 -26.23
C ALA A 8 -4.39 15.94 -24.85
N LEU A 9 -3.55 15.67 -23.83
CA LEU A 9 -4.01 15.42 -22.46
C LEU A 9 -4.18 16.70 -21.62
N ASP A 10 -3.55 17.80 -22.00
CA ASP A 10 -3.67 19.10 -21.32
C ASP A 10 -4.68 20.05 -22.03
N SER A 11 -5.04 19.80 -23.30
CA SER A 11 -5.92 20.67 -24.08
C SER A 11 -7.43 20.43 -23.91
N VAL A 12 -7.84 19.32 -23.29
CA VAL A 12 -9.26 19.11 -22.95
C VAL A 12 -9.58 19.97 -21.73
N ARG A 13 -10.19 21.15 -21.97
CA ARG A 13 -10.87 21.91 -20.93
C ARG A 13 -11.97 21.01 -20.34
N ASP A 14 -11.65 20.30 -19.26
CA ASP A 14 -12.61 19.46 -18.56
C ASP A 14 -13.79 20.36 -18.08
N PRO A 15 -15.00 20.17 -18.62
CA PRO A 15 -16.17 20.96 -18.23
C PRO A 15 -16.52 20.78 -16.74
N ALA A 16 -16.10 19.68 -16.12
CA ALA A 16 -16.24 19.48 -14.68
C ALA A 16 -15.36 20.46 -13.88
N LEU A 17 -14.15 20.75 -14.39
CA LEU A 17 -13.21 21.69 -13.77
C LEU A 17 -13.53 23.17 -14.01
N ALA A 18 -14.45 23.50 -14.93
CA ALA A 18 -14.90 24.87 -15.18
C ALA A 18 -15.80 25.43 -14.05
N ARG A 19 -16.29 24.57 -13.15
CA ARG A 19 -17.23 24.95 -12.07
C ARG A 19 -16.56 25.45 -10.78
N TYR A 20 -15.23 25.44 -10.68
CA TYR A 20 -14.52 25.79 -9.45
C TYR A 20 -14.14 27.28 -9.34
N GLY A 21 -14.57 28.12 -10.29
CA GLY A 21 -14.45 29.57 -10.17
C GLY A 21 -15.56 30.14 -9.28
N ALA A 22 -15.17 30.84 -8.20
CA ALA A 22 -15.93 31.90 -7.50
C ALA A 22 -16.51 31.65 -6.09
N VAL A 23 -16.37 30.50 -5.41
CA VAL A 23 -16.96 30.37 -4.04
C VAL A 23 -16.09 29.58 -3.04
N ALA A 24 -14.82 29.94 -2.88
CA ALA A 24 -14.06 29.55 -1.70
C ALA A 24 -13.64 30.84 -0.98
N GLY A 25 -14.22 31.10 0.20
CA GLY A 25 -13.76 32.22 1.04
C GLY A 25 -12.24 32.12 1.22
N GLU A 26 -11.54 33.24 1.05
CA GLU A 26 -10.12 33.34 0.67
C GLU A 26 -9.15 32.47 1.50
N ASN A 27 -9.55 32.02 2.70
CA ASN A 27 -8.72 31.21 3.61
C ASN A 27 -9.28 29.82 3.97
N ARG A 28 -10.31 29.28 3.29
CA ARG A 28 -10.87 27.94 3.63
C ARG A 28 -9.84 26.80 3.46
N PRO A 29 -9.10 26.69 2.34
CA PRO A 29 -8.18 25.57 2.13
C PRO A 29 -7.03 25.53 3.14
N GLU A 30 -6.44 26.69 3.42
CA GLU A 30 -5.34 26.82 4.38
C GLU A 30 -5.78 26.49 5.81
N ARG A 31 -6.97 26.96 6.24
CA ARG A 31 -7.51 26.61 7.56
C ARG A 31 -7.72 25.12 7.73
N LEU A 32 -8.16 24.41 6.69
CA LEU A 32 -8.34 22.96 6.74
C LEU A 32 -7.00 22.21 6.77
N LEU A 33 -5.99 22.67 6.02
CA LEU A 33 -4.63 22.12 6.11
C LEU A 33 -4.04 22.28 7.51
N ARG A 34 -4.14 23.49 8.09
CA ARG A 34 -3.69 23.75 9.46
C ARG A 34 -4.39 22.84 10.47
N ARG A 35 -5.71 22.68 10.34
CA ARG A 35 -6.49 21.74 11.17
C ARG A 35 -6.02 20.30 10.99
N ALA A 36 -5.74 19.85 9.77
CA ALA A 36 -5.24 18.51 9.51
C ALA A 36 -3.85 18.28 10.16
N CYS A 37 -2.92 19.24 10.00
CA CYS A 37 -1.59 19.18 10.64
C CYS A 37 -1.64 19.04 12.16
N LEU A 38 -2.68 19.60 12.81
CA LEU A 38 -2.87 19.48 14.26
C LEU A 38 -3.67 18.22 14.64
N ALA A 39 -4.72 17.92 13.89
CA ALA A 39 -5.65 16.84 14.22
C ALA A 39 -5.02 15.45 14.03
N ILE A 40 -4.24 15.22 12.96
CA ILE A 40 -3.63 13.91 12.67
C ILE A 40 -2.73 13.43 13.82
N PRO A 41 -1.71 14.19 14.27
CA PRO A 41 -0.84 13.74 15.35
C PRO A 41 -1.59 13.67 16.68
N LEU A 42 -2.52 14.59 16.94
CA LEU A 42 -3.35 14.56 18.14
C LEU A 42 -4.19 13.29 18.21
N LEU A 43 -4.87 12.91 17.13
CA LEU A 43 -5.67 11.68 17.06
C LEU A 43 -4.80 10.45 17.26
N MET A 44 -3.62 10.39 16.62
CA MET A 44 -2.68 9.28 16.82
C MET A 44 -2.25 9.15 18.29
N VAL A 45 -1.92 10.26 18.95
CA VAL A 45 -1.52 10.26 20.36
C VAL A 45 -2.68 9.85 21.26
N VAL A 46 -3.88 10.41 21.06
CA VAL A 46 -5.07 10.12 21.87
C VAL A 46 -5.48 8.66 21.72
N ILE A 47 -5.58 8.15 20.49
CA ILE A 47 -5.94 6.75 20.23
C ILE A 47 -4.87 5.81 20.77
N GLY A 48 -3.58 6.10 20.50
CA GLY A 48 -2.47 5.29 21.01
C GLY A 48 -2.41 5.24 22.54
N ALA A 49 -2.60 6.38 23.21
CA ALA A 49 -2.66 6.45 24.67
C ALA A 49 -3.87 5.71 25.24
N ALA A 50 -5.04 5.83 24.60
CA ALA A 50 -6.24 5.12 25.01
C ALA A 50 -6.06 3.58 24.91
N ILE A 51 -5.45 3.10 23.82
CA ILE A 51 -5.15 1.67 23.65
C ILE A 51 -4.13 1.20 24.68
N ALA A 52 -3.07 1.97 24.93
CA ALA A 52 -2.08 1.64 25.95
C ALA A 52 -2.70 1.60 27.36
N ALA A 53 -3.60 2.53 27.68
CA ALA A 53 -4.34 2.55 28.94
C ALA A 53 -5.27 1.33 29.06
N LEU A 54 -6.00 1.00 27.99
CA LEU A 54 -6.86 -0.17 27.94
C LEU A 54 -6.06 -1.47 28.11
N GLN A 55 -4.90 -1.59 27.45
CA GLN A 55 -4.01 -2.75 27.58
C GLN A 55 -3.51 -2.92 29.02
N ARG A 56 -3.12 -1.82 29.69
CA ARG A 56 -2.71 -1.86 31.11
C ARG A 56 -3.87 -2.24 32.02
N TYR A 57 -5.07 -1.76 31.75
CA TYR A 57 -6.27 -2.14 32.49
C TYR A 57 -6.62 -3.63 32.30
N LEU A 58 -6.48 -4.12 31.07
CA LEU A 58 -6.75 -5.50 30.68
C LEU A 58 -5.52 -6.41 30.80
N ALA A 59 -4.55 -6.09 31.67
CA ALA A 59 -3.26 -6.78 31.82
C ALA A 59 -3.30 -8.31 32.10
N ARG A 60 -4.50 -8.92 32.08
CA ARG A 60 -4.76 -10.35 32.23
C ARG A 60 -5.19 -11.05 30.93
N ALA A 61 -5.35 -10.34 29.81
CA ALA A 61 -6.03 -10.91 28.64
C ALA A 61 -5.14 -11.76 27.70
N ASP A 62 -3.81 -11.74 27.81
CA ASP A 62 -2.87 -12.39 26.87
C ASP A 62 -3.20 -12.15 25.37
N VAL A 63 -3.86 -11.02 25.07
CA VAL A 63 -4.25 -10.61 23.71
C VAL A 63 -3.24 -9.59 23.18
N PRO A 64 -2.67 -9.79 21.98
CA PRO A 64 -1.79 -8.81 21.36
C PRO A 64 -2.52 -7.48 21.12
N MET A 65 -1.92 -6.40 21.62
CA MET A 65 -2.43 -5.03 21.44
C MET A 65 -1.36 -4.08 20.88
N PRO A 66 -0.88 -4.29 19.64
CA PRO A 66 0.03 -3.32 19.03
C PRO A 66 -0.65 -1.95 18.95
N ASN A 67 0.15 -0.89 19.03
CA ASN A 67 -0.30 0.48 18.88
C ASN A 67 0.79 1.34 18.24
N ASN A 68 0.39 2.47 17.65
CA ASN A 68 1.30 3.35 16.92
C ASN A 68 2.48 3.81 17.78
N LEU A 69 2.24 4.19 19.05
CA LEU A 69 3.28 4.71 19.94
C LEU A 69 4.30 3.63 20.33
N GLY A 70 3.83 2.41 20.60
CA GLY A 70 4.69 1.26 20.89
C GLY A 70 5.57 0.90 19.70
N ASN A 71 5.01 0.88 18.49
CA ASN A 71 5.78 0.64 17.27
C ASN A 71 6.81 1.75 17.03
N LEU A 72 6.43 3.03 17.17
CA LEU A 72 7.35 4.17 17.05
C LEU A 72 8.50 4.09 18.05
N HIS A 73 8.22 3.73 19.31
CA HIS A 73 9.25 3.52 20.32
C HIS A 73 10.17 2.36 19.93
N GLY A 74 9.60 1.26 19.46
CA GLY A 74 10.33 0.06 19.05
C GLY A 74 11.23 0.25 17.83
N ILE A 75 10.91 1.17 16.92
CA ILE A 75 11.77 1.51 15.76
C ILE A 75 13.18 1.92 16.23
N GLY A 76 13.32 2.53 17.41
CA GLY A 76 14.63 2.92 17.95
C GLY A 76 15.61 1.74 18.14
N HIS A 77 15.12 0.51 18.21
CA HIS A 77 15.95 -0.69 18.38
C HIS A 77 16.36 -1.35 17.04
N LEU A 78 15.66 -1.07 15.94
CA LEU A 78 15.93 -1.61 14.59
C LEU A 78 16.28 -3.12 14.54
N ALA A 79 15.64 -3.92 15.39
CA ALA A 79 16.05 -5.32 15.64
C ALA A 79 15.17 -6.38 14.95
N LEU A 80 13.97 -6.02 14.48
CA LEU A 80 13.06 -6.97 13.84
C LEU A 80 13.43 -7.20 12.37
N SER A 81 13.09 -8.38 11.85
CA SER A 81 13.57 -8.87 10.56
C SER A 81 12.52 -9.67 9.78
N ASP A 82 11.25 -9.27 9.84
CA ASP A 82 10.12 -10.00 9.24
C ASP A 82 10.39 -10.42 7.78
N SER A 83 10.77 -9.48 6.91
CA SER A 83 11.16 -9.82 5.53
C SER A 83 12.62 -10.26 5.42
N TRP A 84 13.51 -9.56 6.14
CA TRP A 84 14.95 -9.71 5.97
C TRP A 84 15.46 -11.07 6.41
N GLY A 85 14.90 -11.65 7.47
CA GLY A 85 15.29 -12.95 8.01
C GLY A 85 15.19 -14.06 6.97
N PRO A 86 13.98 -14.36 6.46
CA PRO A 86 13.80 -15.36 5.42
C PRO A 86 14.59 -15.07 4.14
N MET A 87 14.64 -13.80 3.70
CA MET A 87 15.36 -13.42 2.48
C MET A 87 16.87 -13.65 2.58
N LEU A 88 17.50 -13.28 3.70
CA LEU A 88 18.93 -13.50 3.93
C LEU A 88 19.24 -14.98 4.12
N ALA A 89 18.40 -15.72 4.85
CA ALA A 89 18.55 -17.17 5.02
C ALA A 89 18.55 -17.91 3.67
N VAL A 90 17.62 -17.55 2.77
CA VAL A 90 17.55 -18.13 1.43
C VAL A 90 18.75 -17.73 0.57
N ARG A 91 19.14 -16.44 0.59
CA ARG A 91 20.35 -15.96 -0.12
C ARG A 91 21.59 -16.76 0.29
N ASP A 92 21.83 -16.89 1.59
CA ASP A 92 23.03 -17.53 2.14
C ASP A 92 23.04 -19.05 1.92
N TRP A 93 21.85 -19.65 1.82
CA TRP A 93 21.69 -21.05 1.46
C TRP A 93 21.96 -21.28 -0.03
N LEU A 94 21.42 -20.44 -0.92
CA LEU A 94 21.64 -20.53 -2.37
C LEU A 94 23.10 -20.34 -2.75
N ALA A 95 23.84 -19.49 -2.03
CA ALA A 95 25.29 -19.33 -2.21
C ALA A 95 26.07 -20.62 -1.95
N ARG A 96 25.56 -21.50 -1.08
CA ARG A 96 26.16 -22.81 -0.74
C ARG A 96 25.56 -23.98 -1.52
N HIS A 97 24.40 -23.79 -2.12
CA HIS A 97 23.68 -24.81 -2.89
C HIS A 97 23.27 -24.26 -4.27
N PRO A 98 24.24 -24.02 -5.19
CA PRO A 98 23.93 -23.50 -6.51
C PRO A 98 22.96 -24.43 -7.26
N GLY A 99 21.87 -23.87 -7.78
CA GLY A 99 20.83 -24.63 -8.48
C GLY A 99 19.89 -25.44 -7.59
N GLY A 100 20.00 -25.34 -6.27
CA GLY A 100 19.07 -25.96 -5.33
C GLY A 100 17.68 -25.32 -5.36
N ASP A 101 16.64 -26.12 -5.07
CA ASP A 101 15.27 -25.62 -4.94
C ASP A 101 15.05 -25.04 -3.54
N ALA A 102 15.19 -23.72 -3.44
CA ALA A 102 15.00 -23.00 -2.18
C ALA A 102 13.56 -23.08 -1.65
N TYR A 103 12.56 -23.23 -2.51
CA TYR A 103 11.17 -23.29 -2.08
C TYR A 103 10.84 -24.64 -1.47
N GLU A 104 11.31 -25.73 -2.10
CA GLU A 104 11.17 -27.06 -1.53
C GLU A 104 11.85 -27.15 -0.16
N TYR A 105 13.06 -26.61 -0.03
CA TYR A 105 13.77 -26.65 1.24
C TYR A 105 13.14 -25.76 2.32
N PHE A 106 12.97 -24.45 2.04
CA PHE A 106 12.53 -23.50 3.08
C PHE A 106 11.02 -23.50 3.27
N PHE A 107 10.25 -23.40 2.19
CA PHE A 107 8.80 -23.18 2.27
C PHE A 107 8.07 -24.48 2.59
N PHE A 108 8.33 -25.56 1.83
CA PHE A 108 7.64 -26.83 2.01
C PHE A 108 8.31 -27.73 3.06
N GLY A 109 9.65 -27.79 3.08
CA GLY A 109 10.41 -28.65 4.01
C GLY A 109 10.48 -28.11 5.43
N LEU A 110 10.89 -26.84 5.60
CA LEU A 110 11.04 -26.21 6.92
C LEU A 110 9.80 -25.44 7.40
N GLY A 111 8.79 -25.25 6.54
CA GLY A 111 7.63 -24.41 6.83
C GLY A 111 7.94 -22.90 6.92
N THR A 112 9.17 -22.47 6.61
CA THR A 112 9.53 -21.06 6.70
C THR A 112 8.70 -20.26 5.70
N LYS A 113 7.99 -19.23 6.17
CA LYS A 113 7.16 -18.33 5.36
C LYS A 113 7.98 -17.40 4.43
N PHE A 114 8.88 -17.96 3.62
CA PHE A 114 9.55 -17.27 2.52
C PHE A 114 8.59 -17.15 1.33
N GLN A 115 7.83 -16.07 1.32
CA GLN A 115 6.76 -15.82 0.34
C GLN A 115 7.22 -15.00 -0.88
N TYR A 116 8.53 -14.75 -1.00
CA TYR A 116 9.09 -13.87 -2.01
C TYR A 116 9.63 -14.63 -3.23
N PRO A 117 9.51 -14.07 -4.45
CA PRO A 117 10.20 -14.59 -5.63
C PRO A 117 11.73 -14.46 -5.46
N LEU A 118 12.54 -15.32 -6.07
CA LEU A 118 14.01 -15.18 -5.97
C LEU A 118 14.53 -13.87 -6.61
N SER A 119 13.77 -13.24 -7.51
CA SER A 119 14.07 -11.90 -8.03
C SER A 119 14.12 -10.83 -6.94
N SER A 120 13.41 -11.03 -5.82
CA SER A 120 13.45 -10.13 -4.65
C SER A 120 14.81 -10.11 -3.95
N LEU A 121 15.66 -11.13 -4.16
CA LEU A 121 16.96 -11.24 -3.52
C LEU A 121 18.03 -10.41 -4.23
N ILE A 122 17.79 -9.94 -5.46
CA ILE A 122 18.76 -9.16 -6.25
C ILE A 122 19.33 -7.97 -5.46
N PRO A 123 18.52 -7.12 -4.78
CA PRO A 123 19.05 -5.96 -4.06
C PRO A 123 19.97 -6.31 -2.88
N ILE A 124 19.86 -7.53 -2.34
CA ILE A 124 20.63 -7.97 -1.16
C ILE A 124 21.67 -9.05 -1.47
N HIS A 125 21.73 -9.52 -2.72
CA HIS A 125 22.60 -10.62 -3.15
C HIS A 125 24.06 -10.32 -2.82
N TRP A 126 24.51 -9.09 -3.11
CA TRP A 126 25.89 -8.65 -2.92
C TRP A 126 26.15 -7.98 -1.57
N LEU A 127 25.20 -8.01 -0.64
CA LEU A 127 25.37 -7.40 0.68
C LEU A 127 26.35 -8.27 1.51
N PRO A 128 27.56 -7.78 1.83
CA PRO A 128 28.61 -8.58 2.46
C PRO A 128 28.44 -8.65 3.99
N LEU A 129 27.19 -8.72 4.44
CA LEU A 129 26.81 -8.74 5.86
C LEU A 129 25.86 -9.91 6.09
N ASP A 130 25.92 -10.45 7.30
CA ASP A 130 25.07 -11.51 7.81
C ASP A 130 24.44 -11.13 9.17
N GLY A 131 23.52 -11.98 9.63
CA GLY A 131 22.89 -11.89 10.95
C GLY A 131 22.38 -10.50 11.34
N ALA A 132 22.67 -10.09 12.57
CA ALA A 132 22.19 -8.84 13.14
C ALA A 132 22.73 -7.59 12.41
N ALA A 133 23.95 -7.64 11.88
CA ALA A 133 24.54 -6.52 11.15
C ALA A 133 23.79 -6.25 9.84
N ALA A 134 23.45 -7.32 9.11
CA ALA A 134 22.63 -7.20 7.90
C ALA A 134 21.23 -6.64 8.20
N PHE A 135 20.57 -7.13 9.26
CA PHE A 135 19.26 -6.61 9.67
C PHE A 135 19.31 -5.12 9.99
N HIS A 136 20.31 -4.68 10.77
CA HIS A 136 20.46 -3.28 11.13
C HIS A 136 20.60 -2.37 9.89
N VAL A 137 21.46 -2.75 8.94
CA VAL A 137 21.66 -1.99 7.70
C VAL A 137 20.41 -1.95 6.83
N LEU A 138 19.73 -3.08 6.66
CA LEU A 138 18.47 -3.14 5.88
C LEU A 138 17.35 -2.35 6.55
N ASN A 139 17.31 -2.31 7.88
CA ASN A 139 16.36 -1.50 8.64
C ASN A 139 16.68 0.00 8.54
N LEU A 140 17.96 0.40 8.47
CA LEU A 140 18.34 1.78 8.15
C LEU A 140 17.89 2.17 6.73
N PHE A 141 18.01 1.28 5.76
CA PHE A 141 17.47 1.54 4.43
C PHE A 141 15.94 1.60 4.42
N SER A 142 15.25 0.83 5.25
CA SER A 142 13.79 0.91 5.43
C SER A 142 13.38 2.27 6.01
N LEU A 143 14.14 2.81 6.96
CA LEU A 143 13.95 4.16 7.48
C LEU A 143 14.19 5.23 6.40
N ALA A 144 15.25 5.09 5.60
CA ALA A 144 15.49 5.97 4.46
C ALA A 144 14.36 5.90 3.41
N ALA A 145 13.83 4.70 3.15
CA ALA A 145 12.67 4.50 2.28
C ALA A 145 11.41 5.19 2.84
N TRP A 146 11.18 5.13 4.15
CA TRP A 146 10.07 5.84 4.79
C TRP A 146 10.18 7.36 4.66
N ILE A 147 11.39 7.92 4.82
CA ILE A 147 11.65 9.35 4.53
C ILE A 147 11.40 9.64 3.04
N ALA A 148 11.80 8.75 2.15
CA ALA A 148 11.55 8.89 0.72
C ALA A 148 10.04 8.85 0.38
N VAL A 149 9.24 8.06 1.09
CA VAL A 149 7.77 8.10 0.99
C VAL A 149 7.26 9.50 1.34
N ALA A 150 7.73 10.10 2.44
CA ALA A 150 7.28 11.43 2.85
C ALA A 150 7.63 12.50 1.78
N VAL A 151 8.85 12.47 1.24
CA VAL A 151 9.26 13.34 0.14
C VAL A 151 8.39 13.10 -1.10
N GLY A 152 8.18 11.85 -1.47
CA GLY A 152 7.33 11.47 -2.60
C GLY A 152 5.89 11.96 -2.45
N MET A 153 5.32 11.87 -1.25
CA MET A 153 3.98 12.37 -0.93
C MET A 153 3.89 13.89 -1.05
N VAL A 154 4.88 14.64 -0.55
CA VAL A 154 4.93 16.10 -0.73
C VAL A 154 4.93 16.47 -2.21
N LEU A 155 5.77 15.81 -3.01
CA LEU A 155 5.87 16.06 -4.45
C LEU A 155 4.58 15.69 -5.19
N LEU A 156 3.98 14.55 -4.82
CA LEU A 156 2.72 14.09 -5.36
C LEU A 156 1.58 15.07 -5.04
N ASP A 157 1.41 15.46 -3.78
CA ASP A 157 0.32 16.35 -3.34
C ASP A 157 0.44 17.74 -3.97
N LEU A 158 1.65 18.29 -4.08
CA LEU A 158 1.90 19.52 -4.83
C LEU A 158 1.48 19.38 -6.30
N ARG A 159 1.75 18.23 -6.91
CA ARG A 159 1.37 17.97 -8.31
C ARG A 159 -0.14 17.78 -8.46
N LEU A 160 -0.77 17.01 -7.56
CA LEU A 160 -2.21 16.79 -7.55
C LEU A 160 -2.98 18.09 -7.30
N ALA A 161 -2.50 18.94 -6.39
CA ALA A 161 -3.08 20.26 -6.14
C ALA A 161 -3.07 21.13 -7.42
N ARG A 162 -2.03 21.04 -8.25
CA ARG A 162 -2.01 21.70 -9.58
C ARG A 162 -3.04 21.10 -10.53
N LEU A 163 -3.14 19.77 -10.61
CA LEU A 163 -4.10 19.08 -11.49
C LEU A 163 -5.56 19.40 -11.09
N LEU A 164 -5.82 19.53 -9.80
CA LEU A 164 -7.12 19.94 -9.23
C LEU A 164 -7.34 21.45 -9.24
N ARG A 165 -6.39 22.25 -9.77
CA ARG A 165 -6.44 23.71 -9.85
C ARG A 165 -6.67 24.39 -8.50
N LEU A 166 -6.13 23.83 -7.43
CA LEU A 166 -6.19 24.42 -6.11
C LEU A 166 -5.30 25.68 -6.06
N PRO A 167 -5.81 26.82 -5.52
CA PRO A 167 -5.01 28.03 -5.34
C PRO A 167 -3.73 27.80 -4.54
N LEU A 168 -3.74 26.81 -3.65
CA LEU A 168 -2.59 26.40 -2.82
C LEU A 168 -1.33 26.06 -3.63
N ALA A 169 -1.49 25.56 -4.86
CA ALA A 169 -0.36 25.13 -5.67
C ALA A 169 0.36 26.29 -6.39
N SER A 170 -0.37 27.35 -6.71
CA SER A 170 0.12 28.61 -7.27
C SER A 170 0.25 29.72 -6.21
N GLY A 171 -0.15 29.43 -4.98
CA GLY A 171 -0.20 30.38 -3.88
C GLY A 171 1.16 30.76 -3.33
N ASP A 172 1.13 31.48 -2.22
CA ASP A 172 2.31 31.92 -1.48
C ASP A 172 3.11 30.74 -0.90
N MET A 173 4.32 31.02 -0.41
CA MET A 173 5.19 29.98 0.15
C MET A 173 4.54 29.27 1.34
N LEU A 174 3.76 30.00 2.14
CA LEU A 174 3.11 29.47 3.34
C LEU A 174 2.07 28.39 3.00
N SER A 175 1.24 28.60 1.97
CA SER A 175 0.29 27.60 1.50
C SER A 175 0.96 26.30 1.08
N ARG A 176 2.09 26.40 0.36
CA ARG A 176 2.88 25.23 -0.05
C ARG A 176 3.53 24.52 1.14
N LEU A 177 3.99 25.29 2.13
CA LEU A 177 4.56 24.73 3.36
C LEU A 177 3.51 23.96 4.16
N TRP A 178 2.27 24.46 4.28
CA TRP A 178 1.19 23.74 4.95
C TRP A 178 0.81 22.45 4.23
N LEU A 179 0.78 22.46 2.91
CA LEU A 179 0.53 21.24 2.13
C LEU A 179 1.66 20.21 2.34
N ALA A 180 2.91 20.65 2.28
CA ALA A 180 4.07 19.78 2.54
C ALA A 180 4.07 19.24 3.98
N ALA A 181 3.73 20.07 4.96
CA ALA A 181 3.62 19.68 6.36
C ALA A 181 2.51 18.64 6.54
N ALA A 182 1.33 18.85 5.94
CA ALA A 182 0.22 17.91 6.03
C ALA A 182 0.58 16.53 5.44
N ALA A 183 1.19 16.50 4.25
CA ALA A 183 1.66 15.27 3.62
C ALA A 183 2.72 14.55 4.45
N THR A 184 3.67 15.29 5.02
CA THR A 184 4.75 14.76 5.87
C THR A 184 4.20 14.17 7.16
N ILE A 185 3.35 14.93 7.87
CA ILE A 185 2.72 14.51 9.13
C ILE A 185 1.84 13.28 8.89
N ALA A 186 1.02 13.30 7.83
CA ALA A 186 0.20 12.14 7.46
C ALA A 186 1.06 10.90 7.24
N THR A 187 2.18 11.02 6.52
CA THR A 187 3.10 9.91 6.25
C THR A 187 3.70 9.31 7.52
N PHE A 188 4.21 10.16 8.43
CA PHE A 188 4.84 9.68 9.67
C PHE A 188 3.83 9.21 10.72
N CYS A 189 2.57 9.58 10.59
CA CYS A 189 1.49 9.11 11.48
C CYS A 189 0.68 7.94 10.89
N PHE A 190 1.00 7.47 9.67
CA PHE A 190 0.22 6.43 9.00
C PHE A 190 0.65 5.04 9.46
N PHE A 191 -0.19 4.38 10.26
CA PHE A 191 0.13 3.09 10.89
C PHE A 191 0.73 2.02 9.95
N PRO A 192 0.22 1.76 8.73
CA PRO A 192 0.85 0.80 7.82
C PRO A 192 2.34 1.04 7.57
N LEU A 193 2.76 2.31 7.41
CA LEU A 193 4.17 2.65 7.19
C LEU A 193 4.99 2.54 8.47
N ILE A 194 4.44 2.99 9.61
CA ILE A 194 5.09 2.83 10.92
C ILE A 194 5.33 1.34 11.19
N ARG A 195 4.32 0.50 10.95
CA ARG A 195 4.40 -0.95 11.13
C ARG A 195 5.44 -1.56 10.22
N ALA A 196 5.46 -1.21 8.93
CA ALA A 196 6.44 -1.72 7.97
C ALA A 196 7.89 -1.46 8.42
N VAL A 197 8.20 -0.25 8.90
CA VAL A 197 9.53 0.07 9.43
C VAL A 197 9.79 -0.71 10.72
N TYR A 198 8.84 -0.72 11.65
CA TYR A 198 8.99 -1.37 12.95
C TYR A 198 9.35 -2.85 12.82
N ILE A 199 8.68 -3.60 11.95
CA ILE A 199 8.89 -5.05 11.81
C ILE A 199 10.05 -5.42 10.87
N GLY A 200 10.71 -4.45 10.22
CA GLY A 200 11.77 -4.72 9.25
C GLY A 200 11.23 -5.30 7.93
N GLN A 201 10.26 -4.61 7.34
CA GLN A 201 9.57 -5.04 6.12
C GLN A 201 10.07 -4.31 4.86
N ILE A 202 10.30 -5.08 3.78
CA ILE A 202 10.63 -4.56 2.44
C ILE A 202 9.52 -3.68 1.82
N GLN A 203 8.31 -3.75 2.36
CA GLN A 203 7.12 -3.03 1.92
C GLN A 203 7.34 -1.51 1.93
N THR A 204 8.17 -0.98 2.84
CA THR A 204 8.53 0.45 2.83
C THR A 204 9.17 0.91 1.52
N PHE A 205 9.98 0.06 0.90
CA PHE A 205 10.56 0.33 -0.43
C PHE A 205 9.48 0.29 -1.50
N LEU A 206 8.56 -0.68 -1.43
CA LEU A 206 7.46 -0.81 -2.38
C LEU A 206 6.51 0.39 -2.30
N ASP A 207 6.24 0.90 -1.10
CA ASP A 207 5.44 2.09 -0.88
C ASP A 207 6.14 3.33 -1.45
N ALA A 208 7.47 3.46 -1.25
CA ALA A 208 8.25 4.55 -1.86
C ALA A 208 8.17 4.50 -3.39
N LEU A 209 8.44 3.32 -3.99
CA LEU A 209 8.33 3.11 -5.43
C LEU A 209 6.93 3.43 -5.94
N PHE A 210 5.88 3.02 -5.22
CA PHE A 210 4.49 3.26 -5.60
C PHE A 210 4.11 4.74 -5.54
N VAL A 211 4.50 5.46 -4.49
CA VAL A 211 4.26 6.90 -4.34
C VAL A 211 4.97 7.68 -5.44
N PHE A 212 6.24 7.36 -5.72
CA PHE A 212 6.97 7.99 -6.83
C PHE A 212 6.40 7.61 -8.20
N ALA A 213 5.88 6.40 -8.38
CA ALA A 213 5.18 6.02 -9.60
C ALA A 213 3.91 6.86 -9.80
N CYS A 214 3.13 7.08 -8.73
CA CYS A 214 1.99 7.99 -8.75
C CYS A 214 2.43 9.42 -9.10
N TYR A 215 3.50 9.93 -8.49
CA TYR A 215 4.04 11.26 -8.79
C TYR A 215 4.48 11.39 -10.25
N PHE A 216 5.22 10.42 -10.78
CA PHE A 216 5.68 10.45 -12.17
C PHE A 216 4.52 10.37 -13.16
N LEU A 217 3.52 9.53 -12.88
CA LEU A 217 2.32 9.46 -13.72
C LEU A 217 1.54 10.78 -13.69
N ALA A 218 1.34 11.37 -12.50
CA ALA A 218 0.74 12.69 -12.34
C ALA A 218 1.53 13.80 -13.05
N SER A 219 2.83 13.60 -13.21
CA SER A 219 3.76 14.49 -13.90
C SER A 219 3.87 14.22 -15.42
N GLY A 220 3.12 13.25 -15.95
CA GLY A 220 3.15 12.88 -17.38
C GLY A 220 4.37 12.05 -17.80
N ARG A 221 5.10 11.47 -16.84
CA ARG A 221 6.27 10.61 -17.06
C ARG A 221 5.90 9.13 -16.94
N SER A 222 5.06 8.64 -17.84
CA SER A 222 4.51 7.28 -17.79
C SER A 222 5.57 6.17 -17.79
N ALA A 223 6.66 6.31 -18.56
CA ALA A 223 7.74 5.32 -18.58
C ALA A 223 8.44 5.20 -17.20
N SER A 224 8.70 6.31 -16.53
CA SER A 224 9.28 6.30 -15.18
C SER A 224 8.33 5.65 -14.17
N ALA A 225 7.03 5.92 -14.27
CA ALA A 225 6.04 5.23 -13.43
C ALA A 225 6.03 3.71 -13.70
N GLY A 226 6.05 3.30 -14.97
CA GLY A 226 6.11 1.89 -15.36
C GLY A 226 7.37 1.18 -14.85
N LEU A 227 8.53 1.84 -14.96
CA LEU A 227 9.80 1.32 -14.42
C LEU A 227 9.72 1.06 -12.91
N LEU A 228 9.22 2.01 -12.12
CA LEU A 228 9.11 1.86 -10.67
C LEU A 228 8.13 0.75 -10.26
N ILE A 229 6.99 0.64 -10.94
CA ILE A 229 6.05 -0.48 -10.72
C ILE A 229 6.66 -1.82 -11.16
N GLY A 230 7.47 -1.81 -12.22
CA GLY A 230 8.26 -2.98 -12.67
C GLY A 230 9.25 -3.44 -11.60
N LEU A 231 9.97 -2.52 -10.97
CA LEU A 231 10.85 -2.82 -9.84
C LEU A 231 10.06 -3.41 -8.66
N SER A 232 8.89 -2.86 -8.34
CA SER A 232 8.01 -3.44 -7.31
C SER A 232 7.56 -4.86 -7.68
N ALA A 233 7.32 -5.15 -8.97
CA ALA A 233 6.92 -6.48 -9.44
C ALA A 233 8.01 -7.55 -9.32
N LEU A 234 9.29 -7.16 -9.26
CA LEU A 234 10.39 -8.08 -8.96
C LEU A 234 10.39 -8.56 -7.50
N VAL A 235 9.74 -7.81 -6.60
CA VAL A 235 9.61 -8.18 -5.18
C VAL A 235 8.23 -8.79 -4.91
N LYS A 236 7.17 -8.24 -5.50
CA LYS A 236 5.79 -8.72 -5.37
C LYS A 236 5.19 -8.95 -6.76
N PRO A 237 5.22 -10.19 -7.28
CA PRO A 237 4.77 -10.50 -8.64
C PRO A 237 3.31 -10.16 -8.91
N GLN A 238 2.48 -10.03 -7.88
CA GLN A 238 1.13 -9.50 -8.01
C GLN A 238 1.08 -8.12 -8.71
N MET A 239 2.12 -7.30 -8.57
CA MET A 239 2.20 -6.01 -9.25
C MET A 239 2.26 -6.15 -10.79
N VAL A 240 2.54 -7.33 -11.35
CA VAL A 240 2.46 -7.61 -12.80
C VAL A 240 1.07 -7.31 -13.36
N LEU A 241 0.01 -7.33 -12.54
CA LEU A 241 -1.33 -6.89 -12.94
C LEU A 241 -1.37 -5.43 -13.47
N PHE A 242 -0.38 -4.60 -13.11
CA PHE A 242 -0.26 -3.25 -13.68
C PHE A 242 0.13 -3.24 -15.16
N LEU A 243 0.69 -4.33 -15.72
CA LEU A 243 0.84 -4.45 -17.18
C LEU A 243 -0.52 -4.47 -17.87
N LEU A 244 -1.48 -5.24 -17.32
CA LEU A 244 -2.85 -5.28 -17.82
C LEU A 244 -3.51 -3.90 -17.67
N TRP A 245 -3.33 -3.25 -16.53
CA TRP A 245 -3.82 -1.88 -16.29
C TRP A 245 -3.28 -0.90 -17.35
N GLY A 246 -1.96 -0.91 -17.60
CA GLY A 246 -1.31 -0.03 -18.57
C GLY A 246 -1.75 -0.32 -20.01
N ALA A 247 -1.90 -1.60 -20.35
CA ALA A 247 -2.36 -2.05 -21.66
C ALA A 247 -3.81 -1.63 -21.93
N LEU A 248 -4.71 -1.78 -20.93
CA LEU A 248 -6.11 -1.33 -21.04
C LEU A 248 -6.22 0.19 -21.22
N ARG A 249 -5.31 0.94 -20.62
CA ARG A 249 -5.16 2.39 -20.83
C ARG A 249 -4.49 2.77 -22.14
N ARG A 250 -3.89 1.80 -22.84
CA ARG A 250 -3.05 2.02 -24.03
C ARG A 250 -1.83 2.90 -23.75
N ASP A 251 -1.33 2.91 -22.51
CA ASP A 251 -0.13 3.65 -22.12
C ASP A 251 1.13 2.84 -22.46
N ARG A 252 1.54 2.92 -23.73
CA ARG A 252 2.71 2.17 -24.23
C ARG A 252 4.00 2.48 -23.46
N PRO A 253 4.36 3.75 -23.16
CA PRO A 253 5.56 4.05 -22.38
C PRO A 253 5.57 3.35 -21.02
N PHE A 254 4.44 3.35 -20.30
CA PHE A 254 4.31 2.64 -19.03
C PHE A 254 4.54 1.13 -19.21
N VAL A 255 3.81 0.51 -20.13
CA VAL A 255 3.85 -0.94 -20.37
C VAL A 255 5.24 -1.41 -20.79
N VAL A 256 5.87 -0.71 -21.74
CA VAL A 256 7.21 -1.08 -22.25
C VAL A 256 8.26 -0.97 -21.15
N ALA A 257 8.28 0.13 -20.39
CA ALA A 257 9.25 0.31 -19.32
C ALA A 257 9.07 -0.73 -18.20
N MET A 258 7.83 -1.01 -17.81
CA MET A 258 7.52 -2.03 -16.81
C MET A 258 7.92 -3.43 -17.30
N ALA A 259 7.51 -3.82 -18.51
CA ALA A 259 7.81 -5.13 -19.07
C ALA A 259 9.31 -5.35 -19.26
N ALA A 260 10.04 -4.34 -19.74
CA ALA A 260 11.49 -4.40 -19.87
C ALA A 260 12.18 -4.57 -18.51
N CYS A 261 11.76 -3.81 -17.50
CA CYS A 261 12.29 -3.93 -16.14
C CYS A 261 12.07 -5.33 -15.55
N VAL A 262 10.85 -5.86 -15.66
CA VAL A 262 10.51 -7.20 -15.21
C VAL A 262 11.32 -8.24 -15.96
N ALA A 263 11.36 -8.19 -17.29
CA ALA A 263 12.09 -9.15 -18.11
C ALA A 263 13.59 -9.18 -17.77
N VAL A 264 14.22 -8.02 -17.62
CA VAL A 264 15.64 -7.91 -17.23
C VAL A 264 15.85 -8.44 -15.82
N GLY A 265 15.02 -8.06 -14.85
CA GLY A 265 15.15 -8.54 -13.47
C GLY A 265 14.95 -10.04 -13.33
N TYR A 266 13.99 -10.62 -14.06
CA TYR A 266 13.81 -12.07 -14.13
C TYR A 266 14.99 -12.76 -14.80
N ALA A 267 15.52 -12.23 -15.90
CA ALA A 267 16.69 -12.79 -16.58
C ALA A 267 17.93 -12.79 -15.66
N VAL A 268 18.17 -11.69 -14.93
CA VAL A 268 19.25 -11.61 -13.93
C VAL A 268 19.02 -12.60 -12.80
N SER A 269 17.79 -12.69 -12.27
CA SER A 269 17.44 -13.64 -11.22
C SER A 269 17.63 -15.09 -11.66
N ALA A 270 17.20 -15.43 -12.88
CA ALA A 270 17.35 -16.78 -13.43
C ALA A 270 18.81 -17.14 -13.73
N TRP A 271 19.62 -16.15 -14.13
CA TRP A 271 21.07 -16.34 -14.27
C TRP A 271 21.74 -16.60 -12.91
N LEU A 272 21.33 -15.91 -11.85
CA LEU A 272 21.89 -16.08 -10.50
C LEU A 272 21.40 -17.35 -9.78
N TYR A 273 20.13 -17.71 -9.93
CA TYR A 273 19.47 -18.72 -9.09
C TYR A 273 18.88 -19.90 -9.87
N GLY A 274 19.08 -19.95 -11.19
CA GLY A 274 18.59 -21.00 -12.07
C GLY A 274 17.26 -20.66 -12.75
N TRP A 275 16.93 -21.35 -13.84
CA TRP A 275 15.75 -21.06 -14.66
C TRP A 275 14.45 -21.72 -14.17
N ALA A 276 14.54 -22.64 -13.21
CA ALA A 276 13.40 -23.41 -12.73
C ALA A 276 12.58 -22.70 -11.64
N TRP A 277 13.19 -21.76 -10.89
CA TRP A 277 12.55 -21.15 -9.73
C TRP A 277 11.21 -20.44 -10.01
N PRO A 278 10.95 -19.82 -11.19
CA PRO A 278 9.65 -19.21 -11.43
C PRO A 278 8.50 -20.22 -11.37
N PHE A 279 8.73 -21.46 -11.84
CA PHE A 279 7.74 -22.53 -11.78
C PHE A 279 7.55 -23.05 -10.35
N ALA A 280 8.64 -23.22 -9.60
CA ALA A 280 8.56 -23.58 -8.18
C ALA A 280 7.81 -22.51 -7.37
N TYR A 281 8.00 -21.23 -7.69
CA TYR A 281 7.28 -20.14 -7.05
C TYR A 281 5.78 -20.13 -7.36
N LEU A 282 5.34 -20.62 -8.53
CA LEU A 282 3.91 -20.78 -8.82
C LEU A 282 3.25 -21.77 -7.85
N HIS A 283 3.93 -22.85 -7.45
CA HIS A 283 3.41 -23.78 -6.44
C HIS A 283 3.28 -23.11 -5.07
N VAL A 284 4.22 -22.23 -4.70
CA VAL A 284 4.11 -21.41 -3.48
C VAL A 284 2.88 -20.49 -3.55
N LEU A 285 2.66 -19.81 -4.67
CA LEU A 285 1.49 -18.95 -4.86
C LEU A 285 0.17 -19.74 -4.83
N GLU A 286 0.14 -20.93 -5.42
CA GLU A 286 -1.02 -21.83 -5.36
C GLU A 286 -1.31 -22.23 -3.92
N TYR A 287 -0.29 -22.68 -3.18
CA TYR A 287 -0.43 -23.06 -1.78
C TYR A 287 -0.97 -21.92 -0.93
N ILE A 288 -0.37 -20.72 -1.04
CA ILE A 288 -0.85 -19.52 -0.32
C ILE A 288 -2.27 -19.15 -0.76
N GLY A 289 -2.61 -19.27 -2.05
CA GLY A 289 -3.95 -18.99 -2.56
C GLY A 289 -5.03 -19.94 -2.04
N GLN A 290 -4.66 -21.18 -1.72
CA GLN A 290 -5.55 -22.18 -1.13
C GLN A 290 -5.76 -21.98 0.37
N HIS A 291 -4.71 -21.59 1.10
CA HIS A 291 -4.70 -21.55 2.56
C HIS A 291 -4.94 -20.14 3.12
N GLY A 292 -4.23 -19.14 2.57
CA GLY A 292 -4.22 -17.78 3.09
C GLY A 292 -3.74 -17.71 4.54
N GLU A 293 -4.26 -16.78 5.34
CA GLU A 293 -3.83 -16.59 6.73
C GLU A 293 -4.99 -16.28 7.66
N GLY A 294 -4.95 -16.87 8.87
CA GLY A 294 -5.93 -16.69 9.94
C GLY A 294 -5.57 -15.61 10.97
N LEU A 295 -4.31 -15.17 11.04
CA LEU A 295 -3.86 -14.10 11.94
C LEU A 295 -4.67 -12.80 11.74
N TYR A 296 -5.00 -12.11 12.83
CA TYR A 296 -5.77 -10.85 12.85
C TYR A 296 -5.21 -9.73 11.95
N GLU A 297 -3.90 -9.76 11.68
CA GLU A 297 -3.21 -8.78 10.82
C GLU A 297 -3.52 -8.98 9.33
N ASN A 298 -4.12 -10.11 8.92
CA ASN A 298 -4.57 -10.32 7.55
C ASN A 298 -5.89 -9.58 7.30
N HIS A 299 -5.80 -8.43 6.64
CA HIS A 299 -6.93 -7.57 6.28
C HIS A 299 -7.36 -7.80 4.82
N SER A 300 -7.57 -9.05 4.44
CA SER A 300 -8.17 -9.44 3.16
C SER A 300 -9.53 -10.11 3.40
N VAL A 301 -10.29 -10.41 2.33
CA VAL A 301 -11.48 -11.28 2.46
C VAL A 301 -11.12 -12.65 3.01
N ASN A 302 -9.93 -13.17 2.69
CA ASN A 302 -9.44 -14.43 3.24
C ASN A 302 -9.32 -14.36 4.77
N GLY A 303 -8.62 -13.35 5.28
CA GLY A 303 -8.48 -13.12 6.73
C GLY A 303 -9.83 -12.94 7.41
N LEU A 304 -10.68 -12.07 6.86
CA LEU A 304 -12.05 -11.83 7.33
C LEU A 304 -12.84 -13.13 7.53
N VAL A 305 -12.86 -14.00 6.51
CA VAL A 305 -13.63 -15.25 6.56
C VAL A 305 -12.97 -16.26 7.50
N ASN A 306 -11.64 -16.33 7.55
CA ASN A 306 -10.92 -17.15 8.54
C ASN A 306 -11.27 -16.73 9.98
N HIS A 307 -11.31 -15.42 10.27
CA HIS A 307 -11.69 -14.88 11.59
C HIS A 307 -13.13 -15.25 11.96
N MET A 308 -14.06 -15.16 11.00
CA MET A 308 -15.48 -15.49 11.20
C MET A 308 -15.70 -16.98 11.45
N LEU A 309 -14.93 -17.85 10.78
CA LEU A 309 -15.07 -19.30 10.89
C LEU A 309 -14.19 -19.90 12.01
N GLY A 310 -13.29 -19.12 12.60
CA GLY A 310 -12.29 -19.64 13.55
C GLY A 310 -11.30 -20.61 12.89
N ASN A 311 -10.94 -20.37 11.62
CA ASN A 311 -10.09 -21.28 10.85
C ASN A 311 -8.59 -20.92 11.00
N GLY A 312 -7.93 -21.56 11.95
CA GLY A 312 -6.49 -21.40 12.24
C GLY A 312 -6.18 -20.39 13.35
N PRO A 313 -4.89 -20.19 13.68
CA PRO A 313 -4.46 -19.25 14.72
C PRO A 313 -4.84 -17.81 14.38
N ASN A 314 -5.63 -17.16 15.24
CA ASN A 314 -6.10 -15.78 15.04
C ASN A 314 -5.21 -14.75 15.75
N LEU A 315 -4.82 -15.02 17.00
CA LEU A 315 -4.08 -14.07 17.83
C LEU A 315 -2.58 -14.37 17.94
N VAL A 316 -2.15 -15.58 17.58
CA VAL A 316 -0.77 -16.01 17.72
C VAL A 316 -0.17 -16.21 16.34
N TRP A 317 1.00 -15.58 16.11
CA TRP A 317 1.75 -15.78 14.89
C TRP A 317 2.33 -17.19 14.84
N ASP A 318 1.90 -17.98 13.86
CA ASP A 318 2.55 -19.23 13.50
C ASP A 318 3.55 -18.93 12.37
N GLY A 319 4.85 -19.03 12.66
CA GLY A 319 5.90 -18.77 11.68
C GLY A 319 6.13 -19.92 10.67
N GLN A 320 5.50 -21.07 10.90
CA GLN A 320 5.76 -22.32 10.17
C GLN A 320 4.55 -22.81 9.36
N HIS A 321 3.33 -22.44 9.74
CA HIS A 321 2.13 -22.92 9.08
C HIS A 321 1.19 -21.77 8.69
N PHE A 322 0.49 -21.98 7.57
CA PHE A 322 -0.65 -21.15 7.17
C PHE A 322 -1.95 -21.74 7.75
N ALA A 323 -3.06 -21.01 7.58
CA ALA A 323 -4.36 -21.51 8.00
C ALA A 323 -4.69 -22.84 7.28
N PRO A 324 -5.40 -23.80 7.93
CA PRO A 324 -5.84 -25.01 7.27
C PRO A 324 -6.71 -24.70 6.05
N TYR A 325 -6.62 -25.53 5.01
CA TYR A 325 -7.48 -25.38 3.84
C TYR A 325 -8.96 -25.46 4.22
N ASN A 326 -9.73 -24.47 3.76
CA ASN A 326 -11.17 -24.43 3.92
C ASN A 326 -11.82 -24.01 2.60
N ALA A 327 -12.68 -24.86 2.04
CA ALA A 327 -13.27 -24.63 0.72
C ALA A 327 -14.11 -23.35 0.65
N THR A 328 -14.78 -22.96 1.74
CA THR A 328 -15.55 -21.72 1.81
C THR A 328 -14.63 -20.50 1.76
N VAL A 329 -13.58 -20.51 2.59
CA VAL A 329 -12.56 -19.44 2.60
C VAL A 329 -11.95 -19.29 1.21
N HIS A 330 -11.51 -20.39 0.60
CA HIS A 330 -10.86 -20.36 -0.71
C HIS A 330 -11.79 -19.83 -1.82
N ARG A 331 -13.05 -20.30 -1.90
CA ARG A 331 -14.01 -19.82 -2.91
C ARG A 331 -14.34 -18.34 -2.76
N LEU A 332 -14.59 -17.88 -1.53
CA LEU A 332 -14.88 -16.47 -1.27
C LEU A 332 -13.66 -15.58 -1.54
N THR A 333 -12.47 -16.07 -1.20
CA THR A 333 -11.21 -15.41 -1.56
C THR A 333 -11.12 -15.26 -3.08
N LEU A 334 -11.27 -16.33 -3.86
CA LEU A 334 -11.19 -16.30 -5.32
C LEU A 334 -12.21 -15.33 -5.95
N LEU A 335 -13.47 -15.40 -5.52
CA LEU A 335 -14.54 -14.51 -5.97
C LEU A 335 -14.19 -13.04 -5.70
N SER A 336 -13.70 -12.75 -4.49
CA SER A 336 -13.30 -11.40 -4.11
C SER A 336 -12.06 -10.90 -4.87
N THR A 337 -11.07 -11.76 -5.09
CA THR A 337 -9.87 -11.47 -5.88
C THR A 337 -10.27 -11.07 -7.29
N VAL A 338 -11.12 -11.86 -7.95
CA VAL A 338 -11.62 -11.54 -9.29
C VAL A 338 -12.38 -10.21 -9.29
N ALA A 339 -13.30 -10.01 -8.34
CA ALA A 339 -14.09 -8.78 -8.26
C ALA A 339 -13.22 -7.53 -8.07
N LEU A 340 -12.24 -7.58 -7.16
CA LEU A 340 -11.32 -6.47 -6.87
C LEU A 340 -10.37 -6.21 -8.04
N VAL A 341 -9.78 -7.24 -8.64
CA VAL A 341 -8.90 -7.09 -9.81
C VAL A 341 -9.68 -6.48 -10.98
N VAL A 342 -10.87 -7.00 -11.29
CA VAL A 342 -11.72 -6.44 -12.35
C VAL A 342 -12.11 -5.00 -12.04
N GLY A 343 -12.47 -4.69 -10.78
CA GLY A 343 -12.79 -3.34 -10.35
C GLY A 343 -11.62 -2.36 -10.52
N GLY A 344 -10.41 -2.77 -10.14
CA GLY A 344 -9.18 -1.98 -10.33
C GLY A 344 -8.86 -1.73 -11.81
N LEU A 345 -9.01 -2.76 -12.65
CA LEU A 345 -8.79 -2.66 -14.10
C LEU A 345 -9.87 -1.84 -14.81
N TRP A 346 -11.11 -1.86 -14.32
CA TRP A 346 -12.21 -1.08 -14.87
C TRP A 346 -11.95 0.44 -14.78
N GLY A 347 -11.40 0.89 -13.66
CA GLY A 347 -10.98 2.29 -13.49
C GLY A 347 -9.95 2.73 -14.52
N ALA A 348 -9.07 1.82 -14.93
CA ALA A 348 -8.06 2.05 -15.97
C ALA A 348 -8.71 2.36 -17.32
N ARG A 349 -9.67 1.53 -17.75
CA ARG A 349 -10.37 1.64 -19.05
C ARG A 349 -11.14 2.95 -19.21
N THR A 350 -11.63 3.51 -18.09
CA THR A 350 -12.48 4.71 -18.09
C THR A 350 -11.71 6.01 -17.82
N ALA A 351 -10.44 5.93 -17.44
CA ALA A 351 -9.63 7.10 -17.10
C ALA A 351 -9.07 7.79 -18.34
N MET A 352 -9.63 8.94 -18.70
CA MET A 352 -9.29 9.69 -19.93
C MET A 352 -8.37 10.88 -19.70
N THR A 353 -8.31 11.40 -18.47
CA THR A 353 -7.51 12.57 -18.10
C THR A 353 -6.29 12.16 -17.29
N ARG A 354 -5.29 13.04 -17.15
CA ARG A 354 -4.11 12.77 -16.31
C ARG A 354 -4.48 12.56 -14.84
N LEU A 355 -5.48 13.28 -14.34
CA LEU A 355 -6.00 13.12 -12.98
C LEU A 355 -6.67 11.76 -12.79
N SER A 356 -7.63 11.40 -13.65
CA SER A 356 -8.30 10.08 -13.59
C SER A 356 -7.34 8.93 -13.84
N ALA A 357 -6.30 9.11 -14.67
CA ALA A 357 -5.23 8.14 -14.87
C ALA A 357 -4.48 7.85 -13.56
N THR A 358 -4.05 8.92 -12.89
CA THR A 358 -3.34 8.84 -11.61
C THR A 358 -4.22 8.22 -10.54
N ALA A 359 -5.48 8.65 -10.44
CA ALA A 359 -6.49 8.08 -9.54
C ALA A 359 -6.70 6.58 -9.82
N SER A 360 -6.78 6.18 -11.11
CA SER A 360 -6.94 4.78 -11.50
C SER A 360 -5.75 3.91 -11.13
N LEU A 361 -4.52 4.45 -11.14
CA LEU A 361 -3.33 3.74 -10.68
C LEU A 361 -3.41 3.48 -9.16
N MET A 362 -3.80 4.49 -8.39
CA MET A 362 -3.97 4.40 -6.93
C MET A 362 -5.06 3.40 -6.55
N VAL A 363 -6.21 3.46 -7.24
CA VAL A 363 -7.32 2.51 -7.07
C VAL A 363 -6.89 1.09 -7.42
N ALA A 364 -6.18 0.91 -8.54
CA ALA A 364 -5.67 -0.40 -8.91
C ALA A 364 -4.68 -0.94 -7.86
N GLY A 365 -3.81 -0.11 -7.32
CA GLY A 365 -2.90 -0.51 -6.23
C GLY A 365 -3.64 -0.99 -4.99
N LEU A 366 -4.66 -0.25 -4.55
CA LEU A 366 -5.50 -0.66 -3.42
C LEU A 366 -6.26 -1.95 -3.71
N CYS A 367 -6.90 -2.05 -4.87
CA CYS A 367 -7.65 -3.23 -5.27
C CYS A 367 -6.75 -4.47 -5.38
N PHE A 368 -5.56 -4.34 -5.96
CA PHE A 368 -4.63 -5.45 -6.08
C PHE A 368 -4.14 -5.87 -4.70
N THR A 369 -3.71 -4.95 -3.82
CA THR A 369 -3.36 -5.30 -2.44
C THR A 369 -4.49 -6.06 -1.73
N ALA A 370 -5.72 -5.54 -1.79
CA ALA A 370 -6.88 -6.15 -1.14
C ALA A 370 -7.32 -7.49 -1.78
N ALA A 371 -6.96 -7.73 -3.04
CA ALA A 371 -7.23 -8.97 -3.75
C ALA A 371 -6.29 -10.11 -3.37
N SER A 372 -5.19 -9.83 -2.65
CA SER A 372 -4.28 -10.85 -2.15
C SER A 372 -4.97 -11.71 -1.08
N PRO A 373 -4.78 -13.05 -1.09
CA PRO A 373 -5.24 -13.92 0.01
C PRO A 373 -4.55 -13.57 1.35
N VAL A 374 -3.39 -12.92 1.29
CA VAL A 374 -2.65 -12.45 2.47
C VAL A 374 -2.31 -10.98 2.27
N ALA A 375 -3.04 -10.12 2.97
CA ALA A 375 -2.90 -8.67 2.92
C ALA A 375 -2.70 -8.11 4.33
N TRP A 376 -1.45 -8.04 4.77
CA TRP A 376 -1.10 -7.48 6.07
C TRP A 376 -1.43 -6.00 6.19
N ASP A 377 -1.57 -5.52 7.42
CA ASP A 377 -1.74 -4.10 7.75
C ASP A 377 -0.76 -3.17 7.03
N HIS A 378 0.52 -3.51 7.03
CA HIS A 378 1.58 -2.74 6.40
C HIS A 378 1.53 -2.73 4.87
N HIS A 379 0.88 -3.72 4.23
CA HIS A 379 0.69 -3.71 2.77
C HIS A 379 -0.21 -2.57 2.30
N TYR A 380 -1.05 -2.02 3.19
CA TYR A 380 -1.95 -0.92 2.90
C TYR A 380 -1.29 0.46 2.90
N GLY A 381 0.05 0.55 2.99
CA GLY A 381 0.81 1.77 2.72
C GLY A 381 0.42 2.46 1.39
N VAL A 382 0.05 1.65 0.39
CA VAL A 382 -0.48 2.10 -0.92
C VAL A 382 -1.76 2.95 -0.85
N MET A 383 -2.49 2.96 0.28
CA MET A 383 -3.67 3.80 0.46
C MET A 383 -3.35 5.28 0.66
N LEU A 384 -2.16 5.59 1.18
CA LEU A 384 -1.80 6.97 1.56
C LEU A 384 -1.87 7.97 0.39
N PRO A 385 -1.35 7.67 -0.82
CA PRO A 385 -1.56 8.51 -2.00
C PRO A 385 -3.03 8.79 -2.32
N LEU A 386 -3.90 7.79 -2.13
CA LEU A 386 -5.33 7.91 -2.41
C LEU A 386 -6.05 8.79 -1.38
N PHE A 387 -5.65 8.72 -0.11
CA PHE A 387 -6.10 9.66 0.92
C PHE A 387 -5.70 11.11 0.59
N GLY A 388 -4.45 11.35 0.18
CA GLY A 388 -4.00 12.68 -0.26
C GLY A 388 -4.82 13.22 -1.42
N LEU A 389 -5.03 12.40 -2.46
CA LEU A 389 -5.88 12.75 -3.60
C LEU A 389 -7.33 13.09 -3.19
N LEU A 390 -7.97 12.27 -2.36
CA LEU A 390 -9.35 12.47 -1.94
C LEU A 390 -9.49 13.71 -1.05
N PHE A 391 -8.56 13.94 -0.12
CA PHE A 391 -8.51 15.14 0.68
C PHE A 391 -8.44 16.40 -0.20
N LEU A 392 -7.51 16.45 -1.15
CA LEU A 392 -7.37 17.57 -2.07
C LEU A 392 -8.59 17.74 -2.98
N SER A 393 -9.19 16.64 -3.44
CA SER A 393 -10.41 16.67 -4.25
C SER A 393 -11.60 17.27 -3.49
N LEU A 394 -11.79 16.92 -2.22
CA LEU A 394 -12.83 17.51 -1.38
C LEU A 394 -12.53 18.97 -1.04
N LEU A 395 -11.26 19.32 -0.89
CA LEU A 395 -10.82 20.69 -0.68
C LEU A 395 -11.12 21.58 -1.90
N ALA A 396 -10.94 21.03 -3.10
CA ALA A 396 -11.25 21.71 -4.35
C ALA A 396 -12.75 21.88 -4.56
N ASN A 397 -13.59 21.00 -4.00
CA ASN A 397 -15.03 21.05 -4.15
C ASN A 397 -15.73 21.75 -2.96
N PRO A 398 -16.13 23.03 -3.08
CA PRO A 398 -16.76 23.77 -1.99
C PRO A 398 -18.13 23.21 -1.58
N ARG A 399 -18.77 22.43 -2.47
CA ARG A 399 -20.07 21.76 -2.28
C ARG A 399 -19.93 20.34 -1.73
N SER A 400 -18.73 19.93 -1.32
CA SER A 400 -18.54 18.64 -0.64
C SER A 400 -19.40 18.59 0.62
N GLY A 401 -20.35 17.64 0.65
CA GLY A 401 -21.20 17.41 1.81
C GLY A 401 -20.42 16.86 3.00
N ALA A 402 -20.95 17.07 4.21
CA ALA A 402 -20.35 16.57 5.45
C ALA A 402 -20.13 15.05 5.42
N GLU A 403 -21.01 14.30 4.76
CA GLU A 403 -20.91 12.84 4.61
C GLU A 403 -19.59 12.38 3.98
N ARG A 404 -19.12 13.07 2.92
CA ARG A 404 -17.85 12.71 2.25
C ARG A 404 -16.64 12.99 3.14
N TRP A 405 -16.68 14.11 3.87
CA TRP A 405 -15.66 14.45 4.86
C TRP A 405 -15.65 13.46 6.02
N SER A 406 -16.82 13.08 6.54
CA SER A 406 -16.94 12.08 7.60
C SER A 406 -16.43 10.71 7.14
N LEU A 407 -16.74 10.29 5.91
CA LEU A 407 -16.24 9.03 5.36
C LEU A 407 -14.71 9.08 5.18
N LEU A 408 -14.16 10.18 4.68
CA LEU A 408 -12.70 10.37 4.57
C LEU A 408 -12.03 10.29 5.95
N CYS A 409 -12.53 11.06 6.92
CA CYS A 409 -11.96 11.11 8.27
C CYS A 409 -12.07 9.75 8.97
N GLY A 410 -13.24 9.09 8.90
CA GLY A 410 -13.47 7.79 9.53
C GLY A 410 -12.56 6.71 8.95
N THR A 411 -12.49 6.60 7.63
CA THR A 411 -11.62 5.62 6.96
C THR A 411 -10.14 5.91 7.18
N PHE A 412 -9.74 7.19 7.21
CA PHE A 412 -8.37 7.57 7.55
C PHE A 412 -8.03 7.20 8.99
N VAL A 413 -8.89 7.50 9.97
CA VAL A 413 -8.66 7.12 11.38
C VAL A 413 -8.55 5.62 11.53
N MET A 414 -9.41 4.85 10.87
CA MET A 414 -9.35 3.39 10.87
C MET A 414 -8.04 2.88 10.26
N ALA A 415 -7.60 3.38 9.11
CA ALA A 415 -6.37 2.90 8.47
C ALA A 415 -5.09 3.40 9.14
N ALA A 416 -5.08 4.63 9.65
CA ALA A 416 -3.89 5.29 10.20
C ALA A 416 -3.57 4.88 11.65
N ASN A 417 -4.42 4.08 12.30
CA ASN A 417 -4.21 3.65 13.68
C ASN A 417 -4.32 2.13 13.83
N ALA A 418 -3.49 1.55 14.69
CA ALA A 418 -3.67 0.18 15.12
C ALA A 418 -4.91 0.10 16.02
N LEU A 419 -6.04 -0.42 15.54
CA LEU A 419 -7.26 -0.56 16.35
C LEU A 419 -7.28 -1.89 17.10
N SER A 420 -6.15 -2.25 17.72
CA SER A 420 -5.95 -3.57 18.32
C SER A 420 -6.93 -4.03 19.42
N PRO A 421 -7.71 -3.17 20.11
CA PRO A 421 -8.78 -3.64 20.99
C PRO A 421 -9.82 -4.54 20.30
N VAL A 422 -9.97 -4.45 18.97
CA VAL A 422 -10.82 -5.39 18.20
C VAL A 422 -10.37 -6.85 18.36
N ASN A 423 -9.13 -7.11 18.75
CA ASN A 423 -8.62 -8.46 19.01
C ASN A 423 -9.28 -9.13 20.22
N LEU A 424 -9.90 -8.35 21.13
CA LEU A 424 -10.71 -8.90 22.22
C LEU A 424 -12.01 -9.56 21.72
N LEU A 425 -12.38 -9.29 20.46
CA LEU A 425 -13.52 -9.92 19.80
C LEU A 425 -13.15 -11.27 19.17
N ALA A 426 -11.88 -11.70 19.28
CA ALA A 426 -11.47 -13.03 18.86
C ALA A 426 -12.28 -14.10 19.61
N GLY A 427 -12.86 -15.05 18.87
CA GLY A 427 -13.77 -16.06 19.42
C GLY A 427 -15.22 -15.61 19.60
N THR A 428 -15.57 -14.38 19.19
CA THR A 428 -16.96 -13.91 19.16
C THR A 428 -17.48 -13.83 17.71
N PRO A 429 -18.81 -13.76 17.48
CA PRO A 429 -19.36 -13.50 16.14
C PRO A 429 -18.93 -12.16 15.52
N LEU A 430 -18.33 -11.27 16.31
CA LEU A 430 -17.84 -9.97 15.87
C LEU A 430 -16.35 -9.98 15.49
N SER A 431 -15.70 -11.16 15.43
CA SER A 431 -14.29 -11.32 15.04
C SER A 431 -13.99 -10.72 13.65
N PHE A 432 -14.99 -10.62 12.77
CA PHE A 432 -14.85 -9.95 11.49
C PHE A 432 -14.37 -8.49 11.60
N LEU A 433 -14.64 -7.82 12.73
CA LEU A 433 -14.18 -6.45 12.99
C LEU A 433 -12.65 -6.33 13.15
N GLN A 434 -11.95 -7.46 13.33
CA GLN A 434 -10.49 -7.50 13.27
C GLN A 434 -9.97 -7.07 11.89
N SER A 435 -10.76 -7.26 10.83
CA SER A 435 -10.45 -6.80 9.47
C SER A 435 -10.74 -5.31 9.22
N TYR A 436 -10.55 -4.44 10.22
CA TYR A 436 -10.91 -3.01 10.13
C TYR A 436 -10.18 -2.24 9.01
N VAL A 437 -8.92 -2.57 8.70
CA VAL A 437 -8.19 -1.92 7.58
C VAL A 437 -8.82 -2.28 6.24
N PHE A 438 -9.33 -3.51 6.08
CA PHE A 438 -10.07 -3.91 4.89
C PHE A 438 -11.36 -3.10 4.73
N PHE A 439 -12.11 -2.88 5.82
CA PHE A 439 -13.29 -2.01 5.78
C PHE A 439 -12.92 -0.55 5.46
N ALA A 440 -11.79 -0.05 5.95
CA ALA A 440 -11.28 1.26 5.57
C ALA A 440 -10.96 1.32 4.07
N ALA A 441 -10.33 0.29 3.51
CA ALA A 441 -10.07 0.17 2.07
C ALA A 441 -11.36 0.21 1.24
N LEU A 442 -12.38 -0.56 1.63
CA LEU A 442 -13.70 -0.53 0.97
C LEU A 442 -14.36 0.85 1.08
N GLY A 443 -14.28 1.50 2.24
CA GLY A 443 -14.79 2.85 2.44
C GLY A 443 -14.07 3.90 1.58
N VAL A 444 -12.75 3.76 1.39
CA VAL A 444 -11.97 4.60 0.47
C VAL A 444 -12.41 4.38 -0.97
N LEU A 445 -12.61 3.13 -1.42
CA LEU A 445 -13.14 2.83 -2.76
C LEU A 445 -14.54 3.41 -2.97
N ALA A 446 -15.41 3.33 -1.97
CA ALA A 446 -16.72 3.96 -2.00
C ALA A 446 -16.60 5.50 -2.11
N LEU A 447 -15.68 6.11 -1.36
CA LEU A 447 -15.43 7.55 -1.44
C LEU A 447 -14.88 7.96 -2.82
N VAL A 448 -13.98 7.18 -3.42
CA VAL A 448 -13.54 7.38 -4.81
C VAL A 448 -14.74 7.36 -5.76
N PHE A 449 -15.64 6.40 -5.62
CA PHE A 449 -16.86 6.35 -6.44
C PHE A 449 -17.73 7.60 -6.24
N LEU A 450 -17.92 8.08 -5.01
CA LEU A 450 -18.67 9.31 -4.72
C LEU A 450 -17.99 10.56 -5.28
N CYS A 451 -16.66 10.59 -5.33
CA CYS A 451 -15.85 11.68 -5.88
C CYS A 451 -15.49 11.48 -7.37
N ARG A 452 -16.00 10.45 -8.05
CA ARG A 452 -15.58 10.09 -9.42
C ARG A 452 -15.63 11.23 -10.43
N ARG A 453 -16.63 12.12 -10.29
CA ARG A 453 -16.77 13.33 -11.13
C ARG A 453 -15.66 14.35 -10.86
N ASP A 454 -15.34 14.56 -9.59
CA ASP A 454 -14.26 15.46 -9.16
C ASP A 454 -12.88 14.92 -9.60
N LEU A 455 -12.75 13.60 -9.72
CA LEU A 455 -11.55 12.89 -10.15
C LEU A 455 -11.42 12.75 -11.69
N GLY A 456 -12.33 13.33 -12.46
CA GLY A 456 -12.28 13.33 -13.92
C GLY A 456 -12.75 12.02 -14.58
N TRP A 457 -13.39 11.11 -13.85
CA TRP A 457 -14.17 10.01 -14.44
C TRP A 457 -15.57 10.54 -14.79
N ALA A 458 -15.69 11.25 -15.91
CA ALA A 458 -16.98 11.64 -16.45
C ALA A 458 -17.66 10.44 -17.12
N SER A 459 -18.91 10.18 -16.73
CA SER A 459 -19.80 9.25 -17.42
C SER A 459 -19.87 9.63 -18.90
N ARG A 460 -19.69 8.65 -19.80
CA ARG A 460 -20.18 8.82 -21.18
C ARG A 460 -21.64 9.28 -21.05
N ALA A 461 -21.92 10.48 -21.53
CA ALA A 461 -23.28 10.94 -21.74
C ALA A 461 -23.95 10.04 -22.77
#